data_AF-A0A535D4V2-F1
#
_entry.id   AF-A0A535D4V2-F1
#
_cell.length_a   1.000
_cell.length_b   1.000
_cell.length_c   1.000
_cell.angle_alpha   90.00
_cell.angle_beta   90.00
_cell.angle_gamma   90.00
#
_symmetry.space_group_name_H-M   'P 1'
#
loop_
_entity.id
_entity.type
_entity.pdbx_description
1 polymer ?
#
loop_
_entity_poly.entity_id
_entity_poly.type
_entity_poly.pdbx_seq_one_letter_code
_entity_poly.pdbx_strand_id
1 'polypeptide(L)'
;MARLTRAAWIRDPRQGGRWVYRSLRGPVAWLLIVLLIAGVGLANPGRVSATAITFVQGNAHTGSGSVLSTAYPVNVAAGHLLVGIFRTKGNPAVTDNLNGAWTKAASNRYASIWYRPSTRPGLTRVTLTATSGLLRASIAEYSGISPFITFISGACTGGRGSAVRTGNTAAVPAGDLVFAGVTTYAFPATITAGVTNGVPAALRRSSSTSYGAIAAEDVTAAAAGIQNASMTLSTATTVYWNACIAVFRAGHNYYWGATIGAQFTGTFAPEDWWTGKTDCTTTATSCSDFGRKNTNGKPLSLIHVVRTWPSVFPVIAVTHVRGDGVIPMIDWASGGVSDNAGTQSITSGYWDSYITAWAQAAARWGHPFFLRFDWEMNGKWFDWGVGHNGTTAADYVAAWRHVHDIFTRVGGVKASWVWCPNRDPGGVFAPLFPSWGVSLYPGDSYVDWTGIDGYNVGGTLWTGFTGLFQATYNIITQHVPSKPMVLAEVGSTAYGANVTNGGKGRWISDMFVALATTFPNVYGLSWFDHCGFGGGPGGRSDWPLEVSVSATEGSCTALTGTPASLAFARGVAATNYKSNSYSGLTTSPIPKP
;
A
#
# COMPACT_ATOMS: atom_id res chain seq x y z
N MET A 1 34.94 18.19 30.65
CA MET A 1 34.80 19.44 29.87
C MET A 1 35.67 19.36 28.62
N ALA A 2 35.14 18.83 27.51
CA ALA A 2 35.82 18.83 26.22
C ALA A 2 35.33 20.03 25.39
N ARG A 3 36.26 20.89 24.96
CA ARG A 3 35.97 22.09 24.15
C ARG A 3 35.61 21.67 22.71
N LEU A 4 34.33 21.70 22.36
CA LEU A 4 33.88 21.62 20.97
C LEU A 4 34.27 22.92 20.23
N THR A 5 35.37 22.90 19.47
CA THR A 5 35.63 23.94 18.46
C THR A 5 34.70 23.69 17.27
N ARG A 6 33.67 24.52 17.10
CA ARG A 6 32.79 24.49 15.92
C ARG A 6 33.34 25.44 14.85
N ALA A 7 33.49 24.93 13.64
CA ALA A 7 33.84 25.71 12.45
C ALA A 7 32.74 25.58 11.40
N ALA A 8 32.53 26.65 10.63
CA ALA A 8 31.50 26.74 9.61
C ALA A 8 32.06 27.40 8.36
N TRP A 9 31.45 27.07 7.22
CA TRP A 9 31.70 27.74 5.95
C TRP A 9 30.96 29.07 5.94
N ILE A 10 31.67 30.17 5.67
CA ILE A 10 31.10 31.52 5.59
C ILE A 10 31.55 32.15 4.28
N ARG A 11 30.66 32.87 3.60
CA ARG A 11 31.02 33.72 2.46
C ARG A 11 31.77 34.95 2.95
N ASP A 12 33.04 35.11 2.54
CA ASP A 12 33.84 36.28 2.91
C ASP A 12 33.73 37.36 1.80
N PRO A 13 33.08 38.51 2.07
CA PRO A 13 32.90 39.57 1.09
C PRO A 13 34.22 40.20 0.64
N ARG A 14 35.29 40.11 1.45
CA ARG A 14 36.61 40.67 1.13
C ARG A 14 37.41 39.81 0.16
N GLN A 15 36.94 38.59 -0.11
CA GLN A 15 37.53 37.66 -1.09
C GLN A 15 36.58 37.35 -2.24
N GLY A 16 35.79 38.33 -2.67
CA GLY A 16 34.87 38.18 -3.81
C GLY A 16 33.74 37.18 -3.57
N GLY A 17 33.34 36.95 -2.30
CA GLY A 17 32.22 36.07 -1.96
C GLY A 17 32.53 34.57 -2.04
N ARG A 18 33.81 34.19 -1.99
CA ARG A 18 34.22 32.77 -1.87
C ARG A 18 33.88 32.22 -0.48
N TRP A 19 33.57 30.94 -0.45
CA TRP A 19 33.34 30.19 0.78
C TRP A 19 34.68 29.91 1.46
N VAL A 20 34.79 30.28 2.73
CA VAL A 20 36.01 30.08 3.53
C VAL A 20 35.63 29.42 4.84
N TYR A 21 36.40 28.41 5.26
CA TYR A 21 36.19 27.68 6.50
C TYR A 21 36.82 28.44 7.67
N ARG A 22 36.01 28.89 8.63
CA ARG A 22 36.51 29.64 9.80
C ARG A 22 35.96 29.06 11.10
N SER A 23 36.82 28.99 12.13
CA SER A 23 36.42 28.66 13.49
C SER A 23 35.71 29.84 14.14
N LEU A 24 34.48 29.65 14.62
CA LEU A 24 33.73 30.70 15.30
C LEU A 24 34.04 30.68 16.80
N ARG A 25 34.54 31.79 17.35
CA ARG A 25 34.70 31.99 18.80
C ARG A 25 33.94 33.26 19.23
N GLY A 26 33.05 33.14 20.21
CA GLY A 26 32.45 34.28 20.89
C GLY A 26 30.91 34.36 20.87
N PRO A 27 30.34 35.26 21.68
CA PRO A 27 28.92 35.30 22.06
C PRO A 27 27.93 35.64 20.93
N VAL A 28 28.41 35.95 19.72
CA VAL A 28 27.58 36.27 18.55
C VAL A 28 26.80 35.05 18.03
N ALA A 29 27.24 33.83 18.35
CA ALA A 29 26.54 32.60 17.96
C ALA A 29 25.17 32.39 18.65
N TRP A 30 24.92 33.06 19.77
CA TRP A 30 23.69 32.88 20.55
C TRP A 30 22.52 33.75 20.06
N LEU A 31 22.79 34.91 19.48
CA LEU A 31 21.74 35.86 19.05
C LEU A 31 21.00 35.43 17.77
N LEU A 32 21.63 34.62 16.91
CA LEU A 32 20.97 34.06 15.72
C LEU A 32 20.07 32.85 16.02
N ILE A 33 20.29 32.15 17.14
CA ILE A 33 19.49 30.99 17.53
C ILE A 33 18.18 31.42 18.19
N VAL A 34 18.17 32.51 18.95
CA VAL A 34 16.97 32.97 19.68
C VAL A 34 15.93 33.62 18.76
N LEU A 35 16.34 34.25 17.65
CA LEU A 35 15.42 34.84 16.67
C LEU A 35 14.79 33.81 15.70
N LEU A 36 15.34 32.59 15.63
CA LEU A 36 14.77 31.48 14.83
C LEU A 36 13.74 30.63 15.61
N ILE A 37 13.71 30.74 16.95
CA ILE A 37 12.85 29.90 17.81
C ILE A 37 11.52 30.60 18.16
N ALA A 38 11.42 31.93 18.02
CA ALA A 38 10.21 32.67 18.43
C ALA A 38 9.13 32.85 17.34
N GLY A 39 9.33 32.34 16.12
CA GLY A 39 8.46 32.62 14.95
C GLY A 39 7.59 31.47 14.43
N VAL A 40 7.67 30.27 15.01
CA VAL A 40 6.90 29.11 14.51
C VAL A 40 5.87 28.70 15.55
N GLY A 41 4.64 29.20 15.36
CA GLY A 41 3.48 28.71 16.10
C GLY A 41 3.38 27.18 15.99
N LEU A 42 3.19 26.55 17.15
CA LEU A 42 2.99 25.12 17.32
C LEU A 42 1.73 24.65 16.57
N ALA A 43 1.89 24.29 15.29
CA ALA A 43 1.03 23.31 14.65
C ALA A 43 1.59 21.93 15.03
N ASN A 44 0.92 21.27 15.97
CA ASN A 44 1.20 19.92 16.42
C ASN A 44 1.05 18.94 15.22
N PRO A 45 2.12 18.41 14.59
CA PRO A 45 2.00 17.46 13.48
C PRO A 45 1.94 16.05 14.08
N GLY A 46 0.97 15.83 14.95
CA GLY A 46 0.80 14.62 15.74
C GLY A 46 -0.52 13.95 15.45
N ARG A 47 -0.67 13.45 14.22
CA ARG A 47 -1.60 12.40 13.74
C ARG A 47 -1.62 12.46 12.22
N VAL A 48 -0.74 11.69 11.57
CA VAL A 48 -0.94 11.37 10.15
C VAL A 48 -2.05 10.32 10.11
N SER A 49 -3.29 10.79 10.09
CA SER A 49 -4.47 9.96 9.88
C SER A 49 -4.44 9.42 8.45
N ALA A 50 -4.96 8.20 8.23
CA ALA A 50 -5.28 7.71 6.89
C ALA A 50 -5.99 8.81 6.10
N THR A 51 -5.61 9.06 4.83
CA THR A 51 -6.23 10.14 4.05
C THR A 51 -7.70 9.79 3.85
N ALA A 52 -8.58 10.44 4.61
CA ALA A 52 -10.02 10.16 4.55
C ALA A 52 -10.55 10.45 3.15
N ILE A 53 -11.47 9.59 2.68
CA ILE A 53 -12.17 9.84 1.43
C ILE A 53 -12.89 11.19 1.54
N THR A 54 -12.66 12.06 0.57
CA THR A 54 -13.18 13.42 0.60
C THR A 54 -13.88 13.73 -0.72
N PHE A 55 -15.11 14.23 -0.64
CA PHE A 55 -15.81 14.82 -1.77
C PHE A 55 -15.10 16.11 -2.19
N VAL A 56 -14.74 16.23 -3.46
CA VAL A 56 -14.02 17.40 -3.99
C VAL A 56 -14.99 18.35 -4.68
N GLN A 57 -15.72 17.84 -5.67
CA GLN A 57 -16.66 18.63 -6.47
C GLN A 57 -17.65 17.72 -7.20
N GLY A 58 -18.63 18.33 -7.85
CA GLY A 58 -19.58 17.61 -8.68
C GLY A 58 -20.42 18.56 -9.51
N ASN A 59 -21.19 18.00 -10.43
CA ASN A 59 -22.17 18.74 -11.21
C ASN A 59 -23.38 17.87 -11.58
N ALA A 60 -24.53 18.47 -11.85
CA ALA A 60 -25.71 17.75 -12.29
C ALA A 60 -26.41 18.48 -13.44
N HIS A 61 -26.83 17.71 -14.44
CA HIS A 61 -27.46 18.22 -15.66
C HIS A 61 -28.62 17.35 -16.07
N THR A 62 -29.64 18.00 -16.64
CA THR A 62 -30.76 17.34 -17.31
C THR A 62 -30.93 17.88 -18.71
N GLY A 63 -31.26 17.00 -19.66
CA GLY A 63 -31.57 17.37 -21.03
C GLY A 63 -32.33 16.27 -21.76
N SER A 64 -32.42 16.44 -23.08
CA SER A 64 -33.05 15.48 -23.98
C SER A 64 -32.25 15.37 -25.28
N GLY A 65 -32.31 14.21 -25.93
CA GLY A 65 -31.63 13.95 -27.20
C GLY A 65 -30.81 12.66 -27.14
N SER A 66 -29.78 12.58 -27.97
CA SER A 66 -28.84 11.45 -28.03
C SER A 66 -27.55 11.71 -27.24
N VAL A 67 -27.26 12.96 -26.87
CA VAL A 67 -26.03 13.35 -26.17
C VAL A 67 -26.31 14.34 -25.05
N LEU A 68 -25.69 14.13 -23.89
CA LEU A 68 -25.63 15.09 -22.78
C LEU A 68 -24.18 15.24 -22.32
N SER A 69 -23.72 16.48 -22.15
CA SER A 69 -22.40 16.78 -21.60
C SER A 69 -22.51 17.51 -20.26
N THR A 70 -21.69 17.13 -19.29
CA THR A 70 -21.56 17.77 -17.98
C THR A 70 -20.08 18.02 -17.68
N ALA A 71 -19.71 19.25 -17.35
CA ALA A 71 -18.34 19.60 -17.01
C ALA A 71 -18.17 19.73 -15.49
N TYR A 72 -16.98 19.38 -15.00
CA TYR A 72 -16.58 19.73 -13.64
C TYR A 72 -16.28 21.24 -13.54
N PRO A 73 -16.69 21.91 -12.45
CA PRO A 73 -16.43 23.35 -12.26
C PRO A 73 -14.94 23.71 -12.25
N VAL A 74 -14.12 22.85 -11.66
CA VAL A 74 -12.66 23.02 -11.54
C VAL A 74 -11.96 21.84 -12.19
N ASN A 75 -10.68 22.01 -12.55
CA ASN A 75 -9.85 20.92 -13.02
C ASN A 75 -9.87 19.75 -12.04
N VAL A 76 -10.15 18.57 -12.58
CA VAL A 76 -10.03 17.30 -11.85
C VAL A 76 -8.54 17.06 -11.59
N ALA A 77 -8.20 16.60 -10.40
CA ALA A 77 -6.80 16.31 -10.06
C ALA A 77 -6.37 14.93 -10.56
N ALA A 78 -5.06 14.68 -10.58
CA ALA A 78 -4.53 13.38 -10.95
C ALA A 78 -4.86 12.33 -9.88
N GLY A 79 -5.30 11.14 -10.30
CA GLY A 79 -5.49 10.00 -9.39
C GLY A 79 -6.82 9.97 -8.62
N HIS A 80 -7.71 10.94 -8.83
CA HIS A 80 -9.03 10.96 -8.18
C HIS A 80 -10.00 9.91 -8.76
N LEU A 81 -11.09 9.65 -8.04
CA LEU A 81 -12.24 8.89 -8.51
C LEU A 81 -13.29 9.85 -9.08
N LEU A 82 -13.75 9.60 -10.30
CA LEU A 82 -15.01 10.18 -10.79
C LEU A 82 -16.09 9.11 -10.76
N VAL A 83 -17.28 9.47 -10.29
CA VAL A 83 -18.43 8.59 -10.30
C VAL A 83 -19.68 9.40 -10.62
N GLY A 84 -20.63 8.80 -11.33
CA GLY A 84 -21.89 9.47 -11.62
C GLY A 84 -23.05 8.52 -11.75
N ILE A 85 -24.23 9.02 -11.41
CA ILE A 85 -25.52 8.42 -11.74
C ILE A 85 -26.01 9.04 -13.04
N PHE A 86 -26.44 8.19 -13.97
CA PHE A 86 -26.86 8.57 -15.30
C PHE A 86 -28.24 8.01 -15.59
N ARG A 87 -29.11 8.84 -16.17
CA ARG A 87 -30.39 8.42 -16.72
C ARG A 87 -30.30 8.31 -18.23
N THR A 88 -30.54 7.11 -18.76
CA THR A 88 -30.85 6.89 -20.18
C THR A 88 -31.78 5.70 -20.33
N LYS A 89 -32.41 5.54 -21.50
CA LYS A 89 -33.08 4.30 -21.89
C LYS A 89 -32.12 3.51 -22.79
N GLY A 90 -31.91 2.23 -22.51
CA GLY A 90 -31.12 1.31 -23.34
C GLY A 90 -29.67 1.14 -22.85
N ASN A 91 -28.73 0.99 -23.79
CA ASN A 91 -27.30 0.75 -23.52
C ASN A 91 -26.48 2.01 -23.74
N PRO A 92 -26.34 2.90 -22.72
CA PRO A 92 -25.56 4.11 -22.87
C PRO A 92 -24.06 3.86 -22.88
N ALA A 93 -23.32 4.80 -23.45
CA ALA A 93 -21.89 4.94 -23.26
C ALA A 93 -21.62 6.22 -22.44
N VAL A 94 -20.71 6.11 -21.47
CA VAL A 94 -20.19 7.26 -20.70
C VAL A 94 -18.71 7.38 -21.00
N THR A 95 -18.28 8.56 -21.43
CA THR A 95 -16.88 8.88 -21.69
C THR A 95 -16.53 10.23 -21.09
N ASP A 96 -15.23 10.53 -20.97
CA ASP A 96 -14.76 11.90 -20.81
C ASP A 96 -13.61 12.21 -21.77
N ASN A 97 -13.34 13.51 -21.94
CA ASN A 97 -12.36 14.03 -22.90
C ASN A 97 -10.90 13.70 -22.60
N LEU A 98 -10.53 13.33 -21.36
CA LEU A 98 -9.14 13.10 -20.95
C LEU A 98 -8.81 11.61 -20.78
N ASN A 99 -9.78 10.85 -20.30
CA ASN A 99 -9.63 9.48 -19.84
C ASN A 99 -10.32 8.46 -20.76
N GLY A 100 -11.25 8.89 -21.61
CA GLY A 100 -12.00 8.01 -22.50
C GLY A 100 -13.18 7.32 -21.79
N ALA A 101 -13.42 6.05 -22.08
CA ALA A 101 -14.59 5.33 -21.57
C ALA A 101 -14.57 5.13 -20.05
N TRP A 102 -15.74 5.23 -19.43
CA TRP A 102 -15.98 4.91 -18.02
C TRP A 102 -16.41 3.44 -17.86
N THR A 103 -16.27 2.90 -16.66
CA THR A 103 -16.71 1.55 -16.30
C THR A 103 -18.10 1.61 -15.66
N LYS A 104 -19.01 0.72 -16.07
CA LYS A 104 -20.35 0.62 -15.48
C LYS A 104 -20.27 -0.17 -14.17
N ALA A 105 -20.78 0.40 -13.08
CA ALA A 105 -20.85 -0.23 -11.76
C ALA A 105 -22.17 -0.98 -11.55
N ALA A 106 -23.29 -0.32 -11.82
CA ALA A 106 -24.62 -0.89 -11.65
C ALA A 106 -25.59 -0.29 -12.66
N SER A 107 -26.63 -1.02 -13.04
CA SER A 107 -27.70 -0.47 -13.88
C SER A 107 -29.02 -1.18 -13.71
N ASN A 108 -30.10 -0.45 -13.97
CA ASN A 108 -31.39 -1.00 -14.34
C ASN A 108 -31.84 -0.39 -15.67
N ARG A 109 -33.14 -0.51 -16.00
CA ARG A 109 -33.71 -0.05 -17.27
C ARG A 109 -33.50 1.44 -17.57
N TYR A 110 -33.42 2.28 -16.54
CA TYR A 110 -33.41 3.75 -16.70
C TYR A 110 -32.31 4.48 -15.94
N ALA A 111 -31.61 3.80 -15.03
CA ALA A 111 -30.55 4.37 -14.22
C ALA A 111 -29.30 3.50 -14.33
N SER A 112 -28.14 4.14 -14.33
CA SER A 112 -26.86 3.44 -14.27
C SER A 112 -25.83 4.27 -13.53
N ILE A 113 -25.00 3.63 -12.70
CA ILE A 113 -23.81 4.24 -12.13
C ILE A 113 -22.62 3.87 -12.99
N TRP A 114 -21.81 4.86 -13.32
CA TRP A 114 -20.54 4.69 -14.02
C TRP A 114 -19.44 5.40 -13.24
N TYR A 115 -18.21 4.91 -13.37
CA TYR A 115 -17.07 5.46 -12.68
C TYR A 115 -15.81 5.45 -13.53
N ARG A 116 -14.89 6.34 -13.17
CA ARG A 116 -13.55 6.43 -13.73
C ARG A 116 -12.50 6.54 -12.62
N PRO A 117 -11.70 5.49 -12.39
CA PRO A 117 -10.55 5.56 -11.50
C PRO A 117 -9.38 6.29 -12.14
N SER A 118 -8.42 6.71 -11.31
CA SER A 118 -7.11 7.20 -11.76
C SER A 118 -7.20 8.28 -12.84
N THR A 119 -7.90 9.37 -12.55
CA THR A 119 -8.06 10.46 -13.51
C THR A 119 -6.74 11.08 -13.92
N ARG A 120 -6.63 11.46 -15.19
CA ARG A 120 -5.65 12.44 -15.66
C ARG A 120 -6.08 13.83 -15.20
N PRO A 121 -5.14 14.70 -14.79
CA PRO A 121 -5.48 16.04 -14.33
C PRO A 121 -5.95 16.92 -15.50
N GLY A 122 -6.93 17.79 -15.25
CA GLY A 122 -7.36 18.81 -16.21
C GLY A 122 -8.87 19.06 -16.24
N LEU A 123 -9.29 19.98 -17.12
CA LEU A 123 -10.69 20.33 -17.29
C LEU A 123 -11.43 19.15 -17.94
N THR A 124 -12.24 18.48 -17.12
CA THR A 124 -12.92 17.25 -17.51
C THR A 124 -14.38 17.51 -17.84
N ARG A 125 -14.79 17.05 -19.03
CA ARG A 125 -16.16 17.05 -19.52
C ARG A 125 -16.58 15.61 -19.75
N VAL A 126 -17.61 15.20 -19.02
CA VAL A 126 -18.22 13.87 -19.10
C VAL A 126 -19.36 13.91 -20.10
N THR A 127 -19.36 12.96 -21.04
CA THR A 127 -20.34 12.83 -22.10
C THR A 127 -21.11 11.53 -21.92
N LEU A 128 -22.42 11.66 -21.87
CA LEU A 128 -23.38 10.57 -21.91
C LEU A 128 -23.95 10.47 -23.33
N THR A 129 -23.77 9.32 -23.97
CA THR A 129 -24.29 9.04 -25.32
C THR A 129 -25.33 7.92 -25.27
N ALA A 130 -26.45 8.13 -25.95
CA ALA A 130 -27.55 7.18 -26.09
C ALA A 130 -28.24 7.34 -27.46
N THR A 131 -29.15 6.42 -27.81
CA THR A 131 -29.88 6.49 -29.09
C THR A 131 -30.80 7.70 -29.16
N SER A 132 -31.60 7.94 -28.12
CA SER A 132 -32.46 9.12 -27.94
C SER A 132 -33.13 9.09 -26.56
N GLY A 133 -33.71 10.21 -26.12
CA GLY A 133 -34.62 10.27 -24.97
C GLY A 133 -34.21 11.29 -23.91
N LEU A 134 -34.72 11.10 -22.69
CA LEU A 134 -34.40 11.95 -21.55
C LEU A 134 -33.04 11.53 -20.98
N LEU A 135 -32.09 12.47 -21.01
CA LEU A 135 -30.72 12.25 -20.57
C LEU A 135 -30.44 13.07 -19.33
N ARG A 136 -29.88 12.45 -18.30
CA ARG A 136 -29.49 13.17 -17.08
C ARG A 136 -28.21 12.59 -16.51
N ALA A 137 -27.43 13.43 -15.86
CA ALA A 137 -26.24 13.02 -15.14
C ALA A 137 -26.16 13.78 -13.82
N SER A 138 -25.75 13.11 -12.76
CA SER A 138 -25.18 13.74 -11.56
C SER A 138 -23.85 13.06 -11.28
N ILE A 139 -22.77 13.85 -11.34
CA ILE A 139 -21.38 13.39 -11.27
C ILE A 139 -20.69 14.00 -10.06
N ALA A 140 -19.74 13.26 -9.49
CA ALA A 140 -18.97 13.64 -8.32
C ALA A 140 -17.51 13.15 -8.46
N GLU A 141 -16.61 13.95 -7.89
CA GLU A 141 -15.18 13.68 -7.78
C GLU A 141 -14.82 13.46 -6.31
N TYR A 142 -13.98 12.45 -6.06
CA TYR A 142 -13.47 12.10 -4.74
C TYR A 142 -11.96 11.97 -4.74
N SER A 143 -11.32 12.49 -3.69
CA SER A 143 -9.93 12.23 -3.33
C SER A 143 -9.85 11.21 -2.20
N GLY A 144 -8.63 10.73 -1.89
CA GLY A 144 -8.42 9.75 -0.82
C GLY A 144 -8.82 8.31 -1.21
N ILE A 145 -9.05 8.05 -2.50
CA ILE A 145 -9.37 6.72 -3.03
C ILE A 145 -8.17 6.24 -3.84
N SER A 146 -7.78 4.98 -3.66
CA SER A 146 -6.65 4.36 -4.39
C SER A 146 -6.85 4.52 -5.90
N PRO A 147 -5.80 4.82 -6.68
CA PRO A 147 -5.89 4.82 -8.14
C PRO A 147 -6.36 3.47 -8.70
N PHE A 148 -6.10 2.38 -7.98
CA PHE A 148 -6.51 1.02 -8.31
C PHE A 148 -7.88 0.67 -7.72
N ILE A 149 -8.87 1.53 -7.94
CA ILE A 149 -10.19 1.47 -7.33
C ILE A 149 -10.82 0.09 -7.50
N THR A 150 -11.25 -0.46 -6.37
CA THR A 150 -12.10 -1.65 -6.32
C THR A 150 -13.54 -1.19 -6.21
N PHE A 151 -14.25 -1.20 -7.33
CA PHE A 151 -15.69 -1.32 -7.26
C PHE A 151 -16.01 -2.64 -6.54
N ILE A 152 -16.70 -2.55 -5.41
CA ILE A 152 -16.98 -3.71 -4.56
C ILE A 152 -18.31 -4.35 -4.93
N SER A 153 -19.34 -3.52 -4.99
CA SER A 153 -20.71 -3.99 -5.19
C SER A 153 -21.57 -2.81 -5.62
N GLY A 154 -22.62 -3.12 -6.37
CA GLY A 154 -23.61 -2.15 -6.77
C GLY A 154 -24.96 -2.82 -6.99
N ALA A 155 -26.01 -2.06 -6.79
CA ALA A 155 -27.39 -2.51 -6.94
C ALA A 155 -28.24 -1.37 -7.49
N CYS A 156 -29.34 -1.73 -8.15
CA CYS A 156 -30.31 -0.76 -8.63
C CYS A 156 -31.73 -1.26 -8.39
N THR A 157 -32.63 -0.36 -8.06
CA THR A 157 -34.06 -0.63 -7.85
C THR A 157 -34.89 0.46 -8.53
N GLY A 158 -36.12 0.14 -8.90
CA GLY A 158 -37.11 1.11 -9.37
C GLY A 158 -38.35 1.05 -8.50
N GLY A 159 -39.11 2.15 -8.45
CA GLY A 159 -40.32 2.21 -7.66
C GLY A 159 -41.20 3.39 -8.01
N ARG A 160 -42.27 3.54 -7.23
CA ARG A 160 -43.29 4.57 -7.36
C ARG A 160 -43.56 5.19 -5.99
N GLY A 161 -43.69 6.51 -5.91
CA GLY A 161 -43.95 7.24 -4.67
C GLY A 161 -42.76 8.08 -4.20
N SER A 162 -42.80 8.53 -2.95
CA SER A 162 -41.82 9.45 -2.36
C SER A 162 -40.62 8.77 -1.69
N ALA A 163 -40.79 7.54 -1.20
CA ALA A 163 -39.71 6.78 -0.57
C ALA A 163 -38.86 6.06 -1.62
N VAL A 164 -37.57 6.38 -1.66
CA VAL A 164 -36.60 5.79 -2.60
C VAL A 164 -35.69 4.85 -1.84
N ARG A 165 -35.40 3.69 -2.46
CA ARG A 165 -34.39 2.73 -2.01
C ARG A 165 -33.57 2.26 -3.20
N THR A 166 -32.26 2.12 -3.03
CA THR A 166 -31.36 1.67 -4.10
C THR A 166 -31.34 0.15 -4.27
N GLY A 167 -31.65 -0.60 -3.21
CA GLY A 167 -31.42 -2.04 -3.12
C GLY A 167 -30.15 -2.35 -2.30
N ASN A 168 -29.95 -3.63 -1.99
CA ASN A 168 -28.87 -4.09 -1.11
C ASN A 168 -27.57 -4.33 -1.89
N THR A 169 -26.46 -3.87 -1.34
CA THR A 169 -25.12 -4.27 -1.77
C THR A 169 -24.70 -5.59 -1.11
N ALA A 170 -23.55 -6.13 -1.48
CA ALA A 170 -22.81 -7.05 -0.61
C ALA A 170 -22.43 -6.36 0.71
N ALA A 171 -22.16 -7.14 1.76
CA ALA A 171 -21.64 -6.60 3.01
C ALA A 171 -20.23 -6.00 2.79
N VAL A 172 -19.99 -4.82 3.35
CA VAL A 172 -18.71 -4.09 3.22
C VAL A 172 -18.14 -3.74 4.59
N PRO A 173 -16.81 -3.58 4.74
CA PRO A 173 -16.23 -3.06 5.98
C PRO A 173 -16.60 -1.59 6.21
N ALA A 174 -16.34 -1.10 7.43
CA ALA A 174 -16.48 0.31 7.72
C ALA A 174 -15.40 1.14 6.99
N GLY A 175 -15.73 2.36 6.59
CA GLY A 175 -14.82 3.30 5.94
C GLY A 175 -14.82 3.31 4.41
N ASP A 176 -15.55 2.40 3.75
CA ASP A 176 -15.72 2.43 2.29
C ASP A 176 -16.56 3.66 1.84
N LEU A 177 -16.35 4.14 0.60
CA LEU A 177 -17.22 5.14 -0.04
C LEU A 177 -18.49 4.46 -0.53
N VAL A 178 -19.64 4.95 -0.10
CA VAL A 178 -20.93 4.63 -0.71
C VAL A 178 -21.37 5.81 -1.57
N PHE A 179 -21.58 5.57 -2.86
CA PHE A 179 -22.19 6.53 -3.78
C PHE A 179 -23.57 6.04 -4.19
N ALA A 180 -24.58 6.86 -4.05
CA ALA A 180 -25.95 6.54 -4.42
C ALA A 180 -26.55 7.66 -5.27
N GLY A 181 -27.52 7.30 -6.11
CA GLY A 181 -28.23 8.29 -6.89
C GLY A 181 -29.62 7.84 -7.31
N VAL A 182 -30.47 8.81 -7.57
CA VAL A 182 -31.84 8.62 -8.01
C VAL A 182 -32.14 9.46 -9.24
N THR A 183 -32.98 8.94 -10.12
CA THR A 183 -33.56 9.70 -11.22
C THR A 183 -35.06 9.40 -11.35
N THR A 184 -35.85 10.43 -11.64
CA THR A 184 -37.32 10.30 -11.76
C THR A 184 -37.77 10.18 -13.22
N TYR A 185 -39.07 9.96 -13.47
CA TYR A 185 -39.66 10.22 -14.77
C TYR A 185 -39.81 11.74 -15.03
N ALA A 186 -40.44 12.16 -16.12
CA ALA A 186 -40.57 13.57 -16.52
C ALA A 186 -41.50 14.39 -15.62
N PHE A 187 -41.07 14.66 -14.38
CA PHE A 187 -41.67 15.60 -13.44
C PHE A 187 -40.60 16.15 -12.50
N PRO A 188 -40.63 17.45 -12.17
CA PRO A 188 -39.75 17.98 -11.14
C PRO A 188 -40.07 17.32 -9.81
N ALA A 189 -39.01 17.03 -9.05
CA ALA A 189 -39.11 16.55 -7.68
C ALA A 189 -37.93 17.14 -6.91
N THR A 190 -38.19 17.63 -5.71
CA THR A 190 -37.12 17.95 -4.77
C THR A 190 -36.64 16.66 -4.13
N ILE A 191 -35.33 16.48 -4.03
CA ILE A 191 -34.71 15.27 -3.51
C ILE A 191 -34.00 15.62 -2.20
N THR A 192 -34.32 14.89 -1.15
CA THR A 192 -33.66 14.98 0.16
C THR A 192 -32.82 13.72 0.37
N ALA A 193 -31.58 13.91 0.79
CA ALA A 193 -30.69 12.81 1.14
C ALA A 193 -31.23 12.04 2.36
N GLY A 194 -30.95 10.74 2.42
CA GLY A 194 -31.36 9.92 3.55
C GLY A 194 -30.19 9.29 4.27
N VAL A 195 -30.26 7.97 4.48
CA VAL A 195 -29.26 7.20 5.22
C VAL A 195 -28.87 5.95 4.45
N THR A 196 -27.68 5.41 4.74
CA THR A 196 -27.29 4.05 4.39
C THR A 196 -26.74 3.36 5.63
N ASN A 197 -27.30 2.20 5.97
CA ASN A 197 -26.89 1.39 7.13
C ASN A 197 -26.69 2.23 8.42
N GLY A 198 -27.64 3.13 8.71
CA GLY A 198 -27.61 4.00 9.90
C GLY A 198 -26.72 5.25 9.79
N VAL A 199 -25.95 5.40 8.71
CA VAL A 199 -25.10 6.59 8.48
C VAL A 199 -25.83 7.61 7.59
N PRO A 200 -25.97 8.88 8.01
CA PRO A 200 -26.54 9.95 7.19
C PRO A 200 -25.73 10.19 5.91
N ALA A 201 -26.43 10.24 4.77
CA ALA A 201 -25.85 10.57 3.48
C ALA A 201 -25.83 12.09 3.24
N ALA A 202 -24.86 12.56 2.46
CA ALA A 202 -24.75 13.95 2.04
C ALA A 202 -25.25 14.10 0.60
N LEU A 203 -26.23 14.97 0.37
CA LEU A 203 -26.65 15.31 -1.00
C LEU A 203 -25.52 16.12 -1.67
N ARG A 204 -24.95 15.61 -2.76
CA ARG A 204 -23.84 16.29 -3.45
C ARG A 204 -24.33 17.23 -4.53
N ARG A 205 -25.08 16.68 -5.49
CA ARG A 205 -25.56 17.42 -6.65
C ARG A 205 -26.89 16.88 -7.12
N SER A 206 -27.79 17.82 -7.42
CA SER A 206 -29.12 17.55 -7.93
C SER A 206 -29.47 18.54 -9.04
N SER A 207 -30.27 18.09 -9.99
CA SER A 207 -30.92 18.95 -10.97
C SER A 207 -32.35 18.47 -11.17
N SER A 208 -33.29 19.40 -11.24
CA SER A 208 -34.73 19.13 -11.36
C SER A 208 -35.33 20.12 -12.35
N THR A 209 -35.92 19.60 -13.42
CA THR A 209 -36.55 20.39 -14.49
C THR A 209 -37.88 19.75 -14.90
N SER A 210 -38.56 20.35 -15.88
CA SER A 210 -39.73 19.73 -16.52
C SER A 210 -39.43 18.36 -17.14
N TYR A 211 -38.17 18.12 -17.52
CA TYR A 211 -37.74 16.84 -18.03
C TYR A 211 -37.54 15.79 -16.96
N GLY A 212 -37.65 16.11 -15.66
CA GLY A 212 -37.46 15.22 -14.53
C GLY A 212 -36.31 15.64 -13.62
N ALA A 213 -36.04 14.82 -12.60
CA ALA A 213 -34.97 15.07 -11.63
C ALA A 213 -33.86 14.00 -11.70
N ILE A 214 -32.68 14.38 -11.26
CA ILE A 214 -31.56 13.50 -10.94
C ILE A 214 -30.82 14.04 -9.72
N ALA A 215 -30.38 13.17 -8.82
CA ALA A 215 -29.47 13.55 -7.76
C ALA A 215 -28.51 12.44 -7.40
N ALA A 216 -27.38 12.84 -6.82
CA ALA A 216 -26.40 11.96 -6.21
C ALA A 216 -26.18 12.36 -4.75
N GLU A 217 -26.05 11.36 -3.90
CA GLU A 217 -25.63 11.45 -2.50
C GLU A 217 -24.52 10.44 -2.23
N ASP A 218 -23.89 10.57 -1.08
CA ASP A 218 -22.82 9.66 -0.66
C ASP A 218 -22.66 9.57 0.86
N VAL A 219 -21.91 8.56 1.27
CA VAL A 219 -21.28 8.45 2.58
C VAL A 219 -19.80 8.16 2.35
N THR A 220 -18.91 9.07 2.76
CA THR A 220 -17.46 8.92 2.55
C THR A 220 -16.78 7.98 3.55
N ALA A 221 -17.50 7.53 4.58
CA ALA A 221 -17.05 6.52 5.53
C ALA A 221 -18.24 5.68 5.99
N ALA A 222 -18.55 4.61 5.27
CA ALA A 222 -19.71 3.76 5.56
C ALA A 222 -19.55 3.00 6.88
N ALA A 223 -20.68 2.61 7.49
CA ALA A 223 -20.67 1.62 8.56
C ALA A 223 -20.52 0.21 7.97
N ALA A 224 -19.87 -0.71 8.69
CA ALA A 224 -19.73 -2.09 8.24
C ALA A 224 -21.10 -2.79 8.07
N GLY A 225 -21.25 -3.60 7.04
CA GLY A 225 -22.46 -4.35 6.73
C GLY A 225 -23.02 -4.06 5.34
N ILE A 226 -24.24 -4.53 5.10
CA ILE A 226 -24.97 -4.34 3.83
C ILE A 226 -25.41 -2.88 3.72
N GLN A 227 -25.15 -2.27 2.56
CA GLN A 227 -25.58 -0.90 2.27
C GLN A 227 -26.87 -0.89 1.46
N ASN A 228 -27.75 0.05 1.77
CA ASN A 228 -28.99 0.31 1.04
C ASN A 228 -29.39 1.77 1.28
N ALA A 229 -29.04 2.63 0.34
CA ALA A 229 -29.27 4.05 0.45
C ALA A 229 -30.75 4.38 0.28
N SER A 230 -31.22 5.30 1.11
CA SER A 230 -32.56 5.85 1.03
C SER A 230 -32.52 7.32 0.62
N MET A 231 -33.47 7.75 -0.20
CA MET A 231 -33.72 9.18 -0.47
C MET A 231 -35.22 9.45 -0.34
N THR A 232 -35.60 10.71 -0.19
CA THR A 232 -37.02 11.11 -0.17
C THR A 232 -37.30 12.13 -1.27
N LEU A 233 -38.39 11.92 -2.00
CA LEU A 233 -38.86 12.81 -3.06
C LEU A 233 -40.04 13.64 -2.54
N SER A 234 -39.98 14.95 -2.75
CA SER A 234 -41.10 15.87 -2.53
C SER A 234 -41.63 16.36 -3.88
N THR A 235 -42.91 16.06 -4.15
CA THR A 235 -43.62 16.39 -5.38
C THR A 235 -45.13 16.34 -5.14
N ALA A 236 -45.89 17.09 -5.95
CA ALA A 236 -47.36 17.14 -5.86
C ALA A 236 -48.04 15.87 -6.40
N THR A 237 -47.33 15.02 -7.15
CA THR A 237 -47.90 13.83 -7.79
C THR A 237 -47.02 12.60 -7.61
N THR A 238 -47.60 11.41 -7.72
CA THR A 238 -46.83 10.18 -7.61
C THR A 238 -45.83 10.04 -8.76
N VAL A 239 -44.53 10.02 -8.45
CA VAL A 239 -43.45 9.87 -9.43
C VAL A 239 -42.91 8.45 -9.50
N TYR A 240 -42.53 8.03 -10.70
CA TYR A 240 -41.70 6.84 -10.90
C TYR A 240 -40.24 7.21 -10.77
N TRP A 241 -39.48 6.42 -10.03
CA TRP A 241 -38.06 6.64 -9.78
C TRP A 241 -37.25 5.38 -10.05
N ASN A 242 -35.97 5.57 -10.38
CA ASN A 242 -34.97 4.54 -10.49
C ASN A 242 -33.75 5.01 -9.71
N ALA A 243 -33.24 4.17 -8.84
CA ALA A 243 -32.13 4.50 -7.97
C ALA A 243 -31.08 3.39 -8.01
N CYS A 244 -29.82 3.77 -7.83
CA CYS A 244 -28.70 2.86 -7.81
C CYS A 244 -27.73 3.24 -6.69
N ILE A 245 -26.97 2.25 -6.23
CA ILE A 245 -25.89 2.37 -5.26
C ILE A 245 -24.64 1.69 -5.82
N ALA A 246 -23.47 2.23 -5.51
CA ALA A 246 -22.17 1.63 -5.76
C ALA A 246 -21.25 1.88 -4.56
N VAL A 247 -20.50 0.86 -4.17
CA VAL A 247 -19.52 0.93 -3.09
C VAL A 247 -18.11 0.86 -3.67
N PHE A 248 -17.26 1.77 -3.24
CA PHE A 248 -15.85 1.85 -3.63
C PHE A 248 -15.00 1.75 -2.39
N ARG A 249 -14.01 0.86 -2.42
CA ARG A 249 -13.11 0.68 -1.28
C ARG A 249 -12.14 1.86 -1.17
N ALA A 250 -12.04 2.41 0.04
CA ALA A 250 -10.93 3.28 0.39
C ALA A 250 -9.63 2.48 0.24
N GLY A 251 -8.66 2.98 -0.51
CA GLY A 251 -7.32 2.40 -0.38
C GLY A 251 -6.83 2.67 1.03
N HIS A 252 -6.29 1.68 1.73
CA HIS A 252 -5.45 1.96 2.88
C HIS A 252 -4.05 2.36 2.42
N ASN A 253 -3.29 2.93 3.35
CA ASN A 253 -1.89 3.26 3.10
C ASN A 253 -1.04 1.99 3.10
N TYR A 254 0.09 2.04 2.43
CA TYR A 254 1.09 0.99 2.37
C TYR A 254 2.43 1.54 2.82
N TYR A 255 3.09 0.84 3.73
CA TYR A 255 4.54 0.83 3.74
C TYR A 255 5.00 0.13 2.46
N TRP A 256 5.98 0.71 1.78
CA TRP A 256 6.65 0.06 0.68
C TRP A 256 8.16 0.24 0.76
N GLY A 257 8.85 -0.71 0.17
CA GLY A 257 10.28 -0.87 0.28
C GLY A 257 10.84 -1.91 -0.67
N ALA A 258 12.09 -2.25 -0.43
CA ALA A 258 12.77 -3.32 -1.13
C ALA A 258 13.90 -3.90 -0.28
N THR A 259 14.26 -5.14 -0.58
CA THR A 259 15.62 -5.64 -0.40
C THR A 259 16.43 -5.18 -1.60
N ILE A 260 17.54 -4.46 -1.40
CA ILE A 260 18.32 -3.92 -2.51
C ILE A 260 19.71 -4.58 -2.55
N GLY A 261 19.97 -5.27 -3.64
CA GLY A 261 21.23 -5.95 -3.89
C GLY A 261 22.39 -5.01 -4.25
N ALA A 262 23.56 -5.60 -4.44
CA ALA A 262 24.80 -4.88 -4.76
C ALA A 262 24.84 -4.29 -6.19
N GLN A 263 23.81 -4.44 -7.02
CA GLN A 263 23.85 -4.06 -8.44
C GLN A 263 23.97 -2.55 -8.70
N PHE A 264 23.74 -1.69 -7.71
CA PHE A 264 23.89 -0.25 -7.85
C PHE A 264 25.29 0.26 -7.47
N THR A 265 25.78 -0.10 -6.29
CA THR A 265 27.01 0.46 -5.70
C THR A 265 28.14 -0.56 -5.54
N GLY A 266 27.90 -1.84 -5.85
CA GLY A 266 28.83 -2.93 -5.57
C GLY A 266 28.77 -3.43 -4.12
N THR A 267 27.87 -2.92 -3.29
CA THR A 267 27.66 -3.34 -1.90
C THR A 267 26.16 -3.36 -1.60
N PHE A 268 25.72 -4.30 -0.76
CA PHE A 268 24.32 -4.44 -0.37
C PHE A 268 23.81 -3.21 0.39
N ALA A 269 22.52 -2.92 0.27
CA ALA A 269 21.89 -1.93 1.13
C ALA A 269 21.52 -2.58 2.47
N PRO A 270 21.70 -1.89 3.62
CA PRO A 270 22.27 -0.56 3.82
C PRO A 270 23.77 -0.59 4.15
N GLU A 271 24.49 -1.67 3.87
CA GLU A 271 25.93 -1.77 4.14
C GLU A 271 26.71 -0.68 3.41
N ASP A 272 26.24 -0.25 2.25
CA ASP A 272 26.81 0.86 1.49
C ASP A 272 26.53 2.26 2.08
N TRP A 273 25.70 2.36 3.13
CA TRP A 273 25.39 3.63 3.83
C TRP A 273 26.42 3.99 4.91
N TRP A 274 27.49 3.18 5.04
CA TRP A 274 28.58 3.42 6.00
C TRP A 274 29.56 4.52 5.60
N THR A 275 29.56 4.95 4.33
CA THR A 275 30.57 5.87 3.76
C THR A 275 30.37 7.34 4.11
N GLY A 276 29.46 7.67 5.04
CA GLY A 276 29.12 9.06 5.39
C GLY A 276 28.30 9.79 4.31
N LYS A 277 27.79 9.06 3.31
CA LYS A 277 26.78 9.51 2.35
C LYS A 277 25.44 8.96 2.81
N THR A 278 24.66 9.80 3.47
CA THR A 278 23.63 9.37 4.43
C THR A 278 22.23 9.78 4.03
N ASP A 279 21.87 9.77 2.75
CA ASP A 279 20.44 9.87 2.42
C ASP A 279 20.04 9.04 1.19
N CYS A 280 18.80 8.58 1.21
CA CYS A 280 18.09 7.99 0.06
C CYS A 280 17.76 9.02 -1.05
N THR A 281 18.33 10.24 -1.01
CA THR A 281 17.97 11.37 -1.88
C THR A 281 19.14 11.98 -2.68
N THR A 282 20.39 11.62 -2.36
CA THR A 282 21.64 12.10 -2.94
C THR A 282 22.23 11.04 -3.84
N THR A 283 23.05 11.46 -4.80
CA THR A 283 23.76 10.53 -5.68
C THR A 283 24.78 9.70 -4.87
N ALA A 284 24.75 8.37 -5.03
CA ALA A 284 25.73 7.38 -4.54
C ALA A 284 25.36 6.50 -3.31
N THR A 285 24.09 6.15 -3.12
CA THR A 285 23.69 4.98 -2.30
C THR A 285 22.77 4.07 -3.10
N SER A 286 22.69 2.78 -2.77
CA SER A 286 21.78 1.83 -3.42
C SER A 286 20.32 2.26 -3.28
N CYS A 287 19.95 2.90 -2.16
CA CYS A 287 18.60 3.42 -1.92
C CYS A 287 18.22 4.53 -2.90
N SER A 288 19.10 5.52 -3.08
CA SER A 288 18.83 6.65 -3.95
C SER A 288 18.89 6.27 -5.43
N ASP A 289 19.76 5.33 -5.79
CA ASP A 289 19.85 4.78 -7.13
C ASP A 289 18.60 3.96 -7.48
N PHE A 290 18.15 3.09 -6.57
CA PHE A 290 16.87 2.40 -6.68
C PHE A 290 15.72 3.39 -6.84
N GLY A 291 15.64 4.41 -5.98
CA GLY A 291 14.63 5.46 -6.04
C GLY A 291 14.60 6.14 -7.41
N ARG A 292 15.74 6.61 -7.91
CA ARG A 292 15.87 7.29 -9.20
C ARG A 292 15.50 6.39 -10.38
N LYS A 293 15.96 5.12 -10.41
CA LYS A 293 15.75 4.22 -11.57
C LYS A 293 14.38 3.56 -11.59
N ASN A 294 13.78 3.30 -10.42
CA ASN A 294 12.61 2.43 -10.29
C ASN A 294 11.33 3.12 -9.83
N THR A 295 11.41 4.35 -9.30
CA THR A 295 10.26 4.98 -8.62
C THR A 295 10.08 6.46 -8.96
N ASN A 296 10.77 6.94 -10.00
CA ASN A 296 10.84 8.36 -10.37
C ASN A 296 11.28 9.25 -9.20
N GLY A 297 12.19 8.74 -8.36
CA GLY A 297 12.74 9.45 -7.22
C GLY A 297 11.86 9.45 -5.98
N LYS A 298 10.76 8.69 -5.93
CA LYS A 298 9.95 8.57 -4.71
C LYS A 298 10.72 7.77 -3.64
N PRO A 299 11.02 8.34 -2.46
CA PRO A 299 11.74 7.58 -1.42
C PRO A 299 10.89 6.46 -0.81
N LEU A 300 11.53 5.31 -0.54
CA LEU A 300 10.95 4.15 0.15
C LEU A 300 10.62 4.47 1.61
N SER A 301 9.57 3.85 2.16
CA SER A 301 9.27 3.94 3.59
C SER A 301 9.93 2.84 4.42
N LEU A 302 10.34 1.76 3.78
CA LEU A 302 10.87 0.56 4.40
C LEU A 302 12.10 0.06 3.62
N ILE A 303 13.14 -0.35 4.32
CA ILE A 303 14.28 -1.08 3.73
C ILE A 303 14.39 -2.44 4.40
N HIS A 304 14.57 -3.47 3.59
CA HIS A 304 14.57 -4.86 4.03
C HIS A 304 15.98 -5.44 3.92
N VAL A 305 16.47 -6.02 5.01
CA VAL A 305 17.86 -6.45 5.16
C VAL A 305 17.94 -7.80 5.85
N VAL A 306 18.96 -8.59 5.51
CA VAL A 306 19.19 -9.91 6.13
C VAL A 306 20.36 -9.88 7.09
N ARG A 307 20.20 -10.53 8.24
CA ARG A 307 21.23 -10.75 9.25
C ARG A 307 21.20 -12.21 9.72
N THR A 308 22.34 -12.88 9.62
CA THR A 308 22.52 -14.26 10.10
C THR A 308 23.19 -14.27 11.46
N TRP A 309 23.00 -15.33 12.25
CA TRP A 309 23.71 -15.51 13.51
C TRP A 309 25.15 -16.01 13.25
N PRO A 310 26.13 -15.66 14.11
CA PRO A 310 26.08 -14.60 15.11
C PRO A 310 26.53 -13.24 14.52
N SER A 311 25.58 -12.41 14.07
CA SER A 311 25.85 -11.00 13.75
C SER A 311 25.38 -10.08 14.87
N VAL A 312 26.09 -8.98 15.13
CA VAL A 312 25.68 -7.97 16.11
C VAL A 312 24.52 -7.12 15.59
N PHE A 313 23.72 -6.54 16.48
CA PHE A 313 22.66 -5.59 16.10
C PHE A 313 23.28 -4.41 15.30
N PRO A 314 22.82 -4.15 14.07
CA PRO A 314 23.51 -3.23 13.14
C PRO A 314 23.21 -1.75 13.43
N VAL A 315 23.50 -1.27 14.64
CA VAL A 315 23.15 0.08 15.16
C VAL A 315 23.45 1.19 14.16
N ILE A 316 24.63 1.19 13.53
CA ILE A 316 25.03 2.26 12.61
C ILE A 316 24.11 2.30 11.38
N ALA A 317 23.95 1.17 10.68
CA ALA A 317 23.05 1.08 9.54
C ALA A 317 21.63 1.49 9.90
N VAL A 318 21.03 0.90 10.94
CA VAL A 318 19.64 1.23 11.29
C VAL A 318 19.48 2.67 11.75
N THR A 319 20.51 3.29 12.35
CA THR A 319 20.48 4.72 12.70
C THR A 319 20.42 5.60 11.47
N HIS A 320 21.19 5.30 10.41
CA HIS A 320 21.09 6.02 9.15
C HIS A 320 19.71 5.82 8.49
N VAL A 321 19.22 4.59 8.44
CA VAL A 321 17.87 4.26 7.96
C VAL A 321 16.79 5.10 8.64
N ARG A 322 16.82 5.18 9.98
CA ARG A 322 15.84 5.97 10.72
C ARG A 322 16.04 7.48 10.54
N GLY A 323 17.30 7.94 10.45
CA GLY A 323 17.63 9.34 10.16
C GLY A 323 17.00 9.82 8.87
N ASP A 324 16.97 8.96 7.85
CA ASP A 324 16.33 9.21 6.55
C ASP A 324 14.81 9.07 6.56
N GLY A 325 14.21 8.77 7.71
CA GLY A 325 12.78 8.52 7.83
C GLY A 325 12.30 7.22 7.20
N VAL A 326 13.22 6.27 6.99
CA VAL A 326 12.92 4.91 6.55
C VAL A 326 12.74 4.00 7.77
N ILE A 327 11.94 2.95 7.64
CA ILE A 327 11.73 1.91 8.66
C ILE A 327 12.57 0.68 8.28
N PRO A 328 13.49 0.23 9.15
CA PRO A 328 14.21 -1.02 8.90
C PRO A 328 13.30 -2.23 9.15
N MET A 329 13.34 -3.18 8.21
CA MET A 329 12.85 -4.55 8.39
C MET A 329 14.05 -5.48 8.35
N ILE A 330 14.28 -6.18 9.46
CA ILE A 330 15.44 -7.05 9.65
C ILE A 330 14.96 -8.49 9.65
N ASP A 331 15.42 -9.24 8.67
CA ASP A 331 15.41 -10.68 8.73
C ASP A 331 16.52 -11.16 9.62
N TRP A 332 16.17 -12.02 10.57
CA TRP A 332 17.13 -12.51 11.55
C TRP A 332 17.12 -14.03 11.53
N ALA A 333 18.14 -14.61 10.89
CA ALA A 333 18.26 -16.04 10.60
C ALA A 333 19.15 -16.72 11.64
N SER A 334 18.62 -17.75 12.31
CA SER A 334 19.34 -18.54 13.30
C SER A 334 20.34 -19.55 12.71
N GLY A 335 20.09 -20.05 11.49
CA GLY A 335 20.84 -21.14 10.82
C GLY A 335 22.08 -20.73 10.00
N GLY A 336 22.81 -19.68 10.41
CA GLY A 336 24.00 -19.21 9.66
C GLY A 336 25.30 -19.98 9.94
N VAL A 337 25.34 -20.81 10.99
CA VAL A 337 26.57 -21.49 11.43
C VAL A 337 26.25 -22.86 12.04
N SER A 338 26.77 -23.89 11.39
CA SER A 338 26.91 -25.29 11.81
C SER A 338 25.69 -26.21 11.67
N ASP A 339 25.93 -27.27 10.89
CA ASP A 339 25.02 -28.28 10.38
C ASP A 339 24.28 -29.17 11.41
N ASN A 340 24.11 -28.80 12.69
CA ASN A 340 23.60 -29.79 13.67
C ASN A 340 22.76 -29.29 14.87
N ALA A 341 22.30 -28.04 14.92
CA ALA A 341 21.68 -27.55 16.16
C ALA A 341 20.22 -27.08 16.07
N GLY A 342 19.65 -26.92 14.87
CA GLY A 342 18.24 -26.61 14.62
C GLY A 342 17.60 -25.56 15.55
N THR A 343 16.27 -25.55 15.61
CA THR A 343 15.49 -24.74 16.57
C THR A 343 15.63 -25.23 18.02
N GLN A 344 16.16 -26.44 18.22
CA GLN A 344 16.36 -27.06 19.54
C GLN A 344 17.48 -26.39 20.35
N SER A 345 18.57 -25.95 19.70
CA SER A 345 19.64 -25.19 20.36
C SER A 345 19.19 -23.83 20.90
N ILE A 346 18.14 -23.27 20.29
CA ILE A 346 17.53 -22.02 20.76
C ILE A 346 16.76 -22.29 22.04
N THR A 347 15.91 -23.32 22.04
CA THR A 347 15.06 -23.65 23.20
C THR A 347 15.83 -24.24 24.38
N SER A 348 17.01 -24.84 24.16
CA SER A 348 17.90 -25.31 25.23
C SER A 348 18.64 -24.17 25.96
N GLY A 349 18.55 -22.94 25.44
CA GLY A 349 19.18 -21.76 26.02
C GLY A 349 20.62 -21.51 25.55
N TYR A 350 21.17 -22.32 24.63
CA TYR A 350 22.55 -22.17 24.15
C TYR A 350 22.83 -20.77 23.57
N TRP A 351 21.85 -20.20 22.87
CA TRP A 351 21.96 -18.89 22.23
C TRP A 351 21.51 -17.70 23.10
N ASP A 352 21.05 -17.93 24.34
CA ASP A 352 20.41 -16.89 25.16
C ASP A 352 21.29 -15.68 25.43
N SER A 353 22.59 -15.90 25.64
CA SER A 353 23.57 -14.82 25.86
C SER A 353 23.68 -13.92 24.62
N TYR A 354 23.78 -14.53 23.43
CA TYR A 354 23.83 -13.81 22.16
C TYR A 354 22.52 -13.04 21.91
N ILE A 355 21.37 -13.70 22.05
CA ILE A 355 20.05 -13.09 21.86
C ILE A 355 19.86 -11.92 22.83
N THR A 356 20.24 -12.09 24.10
CA THR A 356 20.17 -11.06 25.14
C THR A 356 21.05 -9.86 24.78
N ALA A 357 22.29 -10.08 24.35
CA ALA A 357 23.20 -8.99 23.96
C ALA A 357 22.67 -8.21 22.75
N TRP A 358 22.09 -8.91 21.78
CA TRP A 358 21.46 -8.31 20.60
C TRP A 358 20.24 -7.48 21.00
N ALA A 359 19.33 -8.05 21.80
CA ALA A 359 18.13 -7.36 22.31
C ALA A 359 18.49 -6.12 23.15
N GLN A 360 19.52 -6.20 23.99
CA GLN A 360 20.01 -5.05 24.76
C GLN A 360 20.56 -3.94 23.85
N ALA A 361 21.24 -4.29 22.75
CA ALA A 361 21.69 -3.30 21.78
C ALA A 361 20.52 -2.62 21.05
N ALA A 362 19.49 -3.38 20.68
CA ALA A 362 18.26 -2.85 20.10
C ALA A 362 17.48 -1.96 21.09
N ALA A 363 17.40 -2.33 22.37
CA ALA A 363 16.79 -1.52 23.43
C ALA A 363 17.53 -0.19 23.64
N ARG A 364 18.88 -0.22 23.67
CA ARG A 364 19.71 0.99 23.75
C ARG A 364 19.51 1.92 22.56
N TRP A 365 19.28 1.35 21.37
CA TRP A 365 18.97 2.13 20.18
C TRP A 365 17.58 2.76 20.24
N GLY A 366 16.57 2.07 20.79
CA GLY A 366 15.33 2.70 21.27
C GLY A 366 14.33 3.14 20.19
N HIS A 367 14.48 2.68 18.95
CA HIS A 367 13.61 3.02 17.82
C HIS A 367 12.83 1.81 17.27
N PRO A 368 11.61 2.03 16.75
CA PRO A 368 10.83 0.95 16.13
C PRO A 368 11.47 0.38 14.85
N PHE A 369 11.38 -0.94 14.71
CA PHE A 369 11.78 -1.68 13.51
C PHE A 369 10.91 -2.94 13.36
N PHE A 370 10.82 -3.47 12.13
CA PHE A 370 10.23 -4.79 11.90
C PHE A 370 11.30 -5.86 12.10
N LEU A 371 10.97 -6.92 12.85
CA LEU A 371 11.82 -8.08 13.06
C LEU A 371 11.13 -9.31 12.47
N ARG A 372 11.74 -9.91 11.46
CA ARG A 372 11.25 -11.10 10.76
C ARG A 372 12.19 -12.27 11.06
N PHE A 373 11.98 -12.86 12.23
CA PHE A 373 12.80 -13.97 12.73
C PHE A 373 12.44 -15.27 12.00
N ASP A 374 13.42 -16.02 11.51
CA ASP A 374 13.26 -17.37 10.94
C ASP A 374 12.01 -17.52 10.04
N TRP A 375 12.01 -16.79 8.92
CA TRP A 375 10.91 -16.70 7.94
C TRP A 375 10.81 -17.92 7.02
N GLU A 376 9.74 -18.04 6.24
CA GLU A 376 9.49 -19.18 5.33
C GLU A 376 9.53 -20.56 6.01
N MET A 377 9.19 -20.59 7.30
CA MET A 377 9.26 -21.76 8.15
C MET A 377 8.42 -22.96 7.68
N ASN A 378 7.45 -22.73 6.79
CA ASN A 378 6.65 -23.79 6.19
C ASN A 378 7.40 -24.55 5.07
N GLY A 379 8.49 -23.98 4.54
CA GLY A 379 9.41 -24.61 3.59
C GLY A 379 10.45 -25.51 4.25
N LYS A 380 11.32 -26.13 3.43
CA LYS A 380 12.35 -27.11 3.86
C LYS A 380 13.80 -26.71 3.52
N TRP A 381 14.02 -25.48 3.08
CA TRP A 381 15.32 -25.00 2.60
C TRP A 381 16.15 -24.28 3.65
N PHE A 382 15.55 -23.91 4.78
CA PHE A 382 16.24 -23.33 5.93
C PHE A 382 16.25 -24.31 7.11
N ASP A 383 17.25 -24.17 7.99
CA ASP A 383 17.45 -25.03 9.17
C ASP A 383 16.25 -25.03 10.14
N TRP A 384 15.53 -23.91 10.19
CA TRP A 384 14.33 -23.73 11.00
C TRP A 384 13.03 -24.18 10.29
N GLY A 385 13.12 -24.60 9.02
CA GLY A 385 11.99 -25.04 8.21
C GLY A 385 11.46 -26.41 8.63
N VAL A 386 10.14 -26.58 8.65
CA VAL A 386 9.52 -27.83 9.10
C VAL A 386 9.87 -29.00 8.19
N GLY A 387 10.47 -30.03 8.78
CA GLY A 387 10.97 -31.22 8.09
C GLY A 387 12.40 -31.11 7.59
N HIS A 388 13.06 -29.95 7.75
CA HIS A 388 14.51 -29.84 7.56
C HIS A 388 15.23 -30.39 8.80
N ASN A 389 16.15 -31.34 8.63
CA ASN A 389 16.90 -31.99 9.72
C ASN A 389 16.05 -32.43 10.94
N GLY A 390 14.80 -32.82 10.71
CA GLY A 390 13.88 -33.26 11.77
C GLY A 390 13.16 -32.15 12.53
N THR A 391 13.36 -30.87 12.18
CA THR A 391 12.65 -29.73 12.78
C THR A 391 11.13 -29.91 12.67
N THR A 392 10.42 -29.93 13.79
CA THR A 392 8.96 -29.99 13.82
C THR A 392 8.34 -28.60 13.93
N ALA A 393 7.04 -28.48 13.65
CA ALA A 393 6.34 -27.20 13.87
C ALA A 393 6.34 -26.78 15.35
N ALA A 394 6.32 -27.75 16.27
CA ALA A 394 6.41 -27.49 17.70
C ALA A 394 7.79 -26.90 18.07
N ASP A 395 8.87 -27.41 17.48
CA ASP A 395 10.21 -26.88 17.72
C ASP A 395 10.33 -25.44 17.21
N TYR A 396 9.79 -25.14 16.02
CA TYR A 396 9.74 -23.78 15.48
C TYR A 396 8.98 -22.82 16.40
N VAL A 397 7.76 -23.19 16.81
CA VAL A 397 6.93 -22.35 17.70
C VAL A 397 7.61 -22.14 19.05
N ALA A 398 8.24 -23.17 19.62
CA ALA A 398 8.98 -23.06 20.87
C ALA A 398 10.18 -22.11 20.73
N ALA A 399 10.96 -22.22 19.66
CA ALA A 399 12.07 -21.30 19.39
C ALA A 399 11.60 -19.86 19.20
N TRP A 400 10.56 -19.62 18.41
CA TRP A 400 9.98 -18.28 18.23
C TRP A 400 9.59 -17.65 19.57
N ARG A 401 8.82 -18.39 20.39
CA ARG A 401 8.36 -17.91 21.70
C ARG A 401 9.53 -17.63 22.64
N HIS A 402 10.53 -18.51 22.66
CA HIS A 402 11.71 -18.35 23.50
C HIS A 402 12.50 -17.07 23.18
N VAL A 403 12.77 -16.80 21.89
CA VAL A 403 13.46 -15.57 21.46
C VAL A 403 12.61 -14.33 21.81
N HIS A 404 11.30 -14.38 21.55
CA HIS A 404 10.38 -13.29 21.92
C HIS A 404 10.37 -13.03 23.43
N ASP A 405 10.38 -14.08 24.26
CA ASP A 405 10.37 -13.94 25.71
C ASP A 405 11.69 -13.36 26.23
N ILE A 406 12.84 -13.64 25.59
CA ILE A 406 14.11 -12.96 25.90
C ILE A 406 14.00 -11.46 25.63
N PHE A 407 13.45 -11.05 24.49
CA PHE A 407 13.24 -9.63 24.15
C PHE A 407 12.31 -8.95 25.16
N THR A 408 11.25 -9.65 25.56
CA THR A 408 10.30 -9.18 26.58
C THR A 408 10.98 -9.00 27.93
N ARG A 409 11.83 -9.95 28.36
CA ARG A 409 12.61 -9.87 29.61
C ARG A 409 13.64 -8.74 29.61
N VAL A 410 14.32 -8.51 28.48
CA VAL A 410 15.26 -7.39 28.33
C VAL A 410 14.53 -6.05 28.46
N GLY A 411 13.34 -5.94 27.88
CA GLY A 411 12.52 -4.73 27.94
C GLY A 411 13.09 -3.57 27.11
N GLY A 412 12.25 -2.59 26.79
CA GLY A 412 12.66 -1.40 26.03
C GLY A 412 13.00 -1.62 24.54
N VAL A 413 12.97 -2.88 24.06
CA VAL A 413 13.10 -3.20 22.63
C VAL A 413 11.82 -2.78 21.90
N LYS A 414 11.94 -2.12 20.75
CA LYS A 414 10.81 -1.68 19.92
C LYS A 414 10.67 -2.51 18.64
N ALA A 415 10.81 -3.82 18.75
CA ALA A 415 10.62 -4.74 17.63
C ALA A 415 9.12 -4.90 17.35
N SER A 416 8.75 -4.94 16.07
CA SER A 416 7.43 -5.42 15.62
C SER A 416 7.62 -6.78 14.97
N TRP A 417 7.06 -7.82 15.58
CA TRP A 417 7.29 -9.21 15.20
C TRP A 417 6.49 -9.58 13.96
N VAL A 418 7.20 -9.93 12.88
CA VAL A 418 6.63 -10.29 11.58
C VAL A 418 6.71 -11.80 11.37
N TRP A 419 5.59 -12.51 11.56
CA TRP A 419 5.51 -13.95 11.27
C TRP A 419 5.20 -14.16 9.78
N CYS A 420 6.15 -14.70 9.03
CA CYS A 420 6.15 -14.65 7.57
C CYS A 420 6.41 -16.01 6.92
N PRO A 421 5.38 -16.80 6.59
CA PRO A 421 5.51 -18.00 5.76
C PRO A 421 5.82 -17.71 4.28
N ASN A 422 6.30 -18.72 3.56
CA ASN A 422 6.28 -18.75 2.10
C ASN A 422 4.85 -18.98 1.61
N ARG A 423 4.51 -18.47 0.42
CA ARG A 423 3.28 -18.83 -0.28
C ARG A 423 3.14 -20.34 -0.44
N ASP A 424 1.91 -20.83 -0.52
CA ASP A 424 1.63 -22.24 -0.72
C ASP A 424 0.28 -22.43 -1.44
N PRO A 425 0.19 -22.05 -2.74
CA PRO A 425 -1.03 -22.21 -3.51
C PRO A 425 -1.42 -23.68 -3.72
N GLY A 426 -0.46 -24.61 -3.58
CA GLY A 426 -0.69 -26.05 -3.75
C GLY A 426 -1.01 -26.79 -2.45
N GLY A 427 -0.87 -26.16 -1.28
CA GLY A 427 -1.03 -26.84 0.01
C GLY A 427 0.01 -27.95 0.25
N VAL A 428 1.22 -27.79 -0.28
CA VAL A 428 2.29 -28.82 -0.24
C VAL A 428 3.28 -28.62 0.90
N PHE A 429 3.23 -27.48 1.58
CA PHE A 429 4.11 -27.14 2.69
C PHE A 429 3.46 -27.41 4.05
N ALA A 430 4.23 -27.23 5.12
CA ALA A 430 3.73 -27.47 6.47
C ALA A 430 2.53 -26.55 6.79
N PRO A 431 1.48 -27.07 7.47
CA PRO A 431 0.27 -26.31 7.74
C PRO A 431 0.56 -25.13 8.68
N LEU A 432 0.04 -23.97 8.30
CA LEU A 432 0.21 -22.72 9.04
C LEU A 432 -0.58 -22.70 10.36
N PHE A 433 -1.84 -23.11 10.30
CA PHE A 433 -2.79 -23.14 11.41
C PHE A 433 -3.17 -24.59 11.73
N PRO A 434 -3.78 -24.84 12.92
CA PRO A 434 -4.04 -26.20 13.40
C PRO A 434 -4.74 -27.08 12.36
N SER A 435 -3.99 -28.07 11.88
CA SER A 435 -4.50 -29.21 11.15
C SER A 435 -3.90 -30.45 11.81
N TRP A 436 -4.74 -31.33 12.36
CA TRP A 436 -4.29 -32.53 13.09
C TRP A 436 -3.31 -32.25 14.25
N GLY A 437 -3.48 -31.13 14.96
CA GLY A 437 -2.66 -30.77 16.12
C GLY A 437 -1.32 -30.08 15.82
N VAL A 438 -1.05 -29.76 14.55
CA VAL A 438 0.19 -29.08 14.11
C VAL A 438 -0.12 -27.63 13.71
N SER A 439 0.62 -26.66 14.25
CA SER A 439 0.54 -25.25 13.84
C SER A 439 1.91 -24.58 13.90
N LEU A 440 2.21 -23.79 12.88
CA LEU A 440 3.40 -22.92 12.80
C LEU A 440 3.15 -21.53 13.40
N TYR A 441 1.89 -21.18 13.69
CA TYR A 441 1.54 -19.88 14.25
C TYR A 441 1.83 -19.84 15.76
N PRO A 442 2.72 -18.95 16.23
CA PRO A 442 3.15 -18.95 17.64
C PRO A 442 2.13 -18.32 18.59
N GLY A 443 1.04 -17.73 18.08
CA GLY A 443 -0.05 -17.15 18.85
C GLY A 443 -0.08 -15.62 18.82
N ASP A 444 -1.26 -15.05 19.06
CA ASP A 444 -1.54 -13.62 18.90
C ASP A 444 -0.67 -12.69 19.76
N SER A 445 -0.17 -13.17 20.91
CA SER A 445 0.71 -12.41 21.81
C SER A 445 2.17 -12.37 21.36
N TYR A 446 2.54 -13.16 20.35
CA TYR A 446 3.91 -13.32 19.86
C TYR A 446 4.11 -12.76 18.45
N VAL A 447 3.04 -12.24 17.83
CA VAL A 447 3.03 -11.76 16.45
C VAL A 447 2.32 -10.42 16.38
N ASP A 448 2.98 -9.41 15.83
CA ASP A 448 2.38 -8.10 15.61
C ASP A 448 1.86 -7.96 14.17
N TRP A 449 2.63 -8.50 13.23
CA TRP A 449 2.36 -8.47 11.80
C TRP A 449 2.47 -9.89 11.22
N THR A 450 1.61 -10.20 10.27
CA THR A 450 1.77 -11.38 9.42
C THR A 450 2.58 -10.99 8.19
N GLY A 451 3.15 -11.97 7.50
CA GLY A 451 3.76 -11.74 6.20
C GLY A 451 3.55 -12.90 5.25
N ILE A 452 3.86 -12.67 3.97
CA ILE A 452 3.95 -13.73 2.97
C ILE A 452 5.10 -13.40 2.02
N ASP A 453 5.95 -14.39 1.76
CA ASP A 453 6.93 -14.35 0.68
C ASP A 453 6.43 -15.08 -0.56
N GLY A 454 6.74 -14.56 -1.74
CA GLY A 454 6.32 -15.20 -2.97
C GLY A 454 7.00 -14.68 -4.23
N TYR A 455 7.40 -15.63 -5.05
CA TYR A 455 8.12 -15.39 -6.28
C TYR A 455 7.43 -16.07 -7.47
N ASN A 456 7.14 -15.29 -8.52
CA ASN A 456 6.78 -15.85 -9.81
C ASN A 456 8.06 -16.26 -10.56
N VAL A 457 8.37 -17.56 -10.52
CA VAL A 457 9.62 -18.14 -11.05
C VAL A 457 9.56 -18.53 -12.55
N GLY A 458 8.40 -18.34 -13.19
CA GLY A 458 8.20 -18.58 -14.63
C GLY A 458 8.25 -20.04 -15.06
N GLY A 459 8.48 -20.28 -16.36
CA GLY A 459 8.48 -21.62 -16.96
C GLY A 459 7.10 -22.27 -16.93
N THR A 460 7.02 -23.57 -16.62
CA THR A 460 5.75 -24.28 -16.41
C THR A 460 5.01 -23.85 -15.13
N LEU A 461 5.68 -23.09 -14.26
CA LEU A 461 5.13 -22.58 -13.00
C LEU A 461 4.75 -21.10 -13.05
N TRP A 462 4.71 -20.49 -14.25
CA TRP A 462 4.25 -19.10 -14.40
C TRP A 462 2.83 -18.95 -13.87
N THR A 463 2.64 -18.02 -12.94
CA THR A 463 1.32 -17.70 -12.38
C THR A 463 1.18 -16.21 -12.13
N GLY A 464 -0.05 -15.71 -12.27
CA GLY A 464 -0.38 -14.32 -11.93
C GLY A 464 -0.27 -14.08 -10.43
N PHE A 465 -0.06 -12.82 -10.03
CA PHE A 465 0.10 -12.44 -8.62
C PHE A 465 -1.00 -13.00 -7.71
N THR A 466 -2.27 -12.87 -8.09
CA THR A 466 -3.39 -13.41 -7.30
C THR A 466 -3.29 -14.93 -7.13
N GLY A 467 -2.99 -15.67 -8.21
CA GLY A 467 -2.84 -17.12 -8.14
C GLY A 467 -1.68 -17.57 -7.27
N LEU A 468 -0.65 -16.72 -7.10
CA LEU A 468 0.51 -17.00 -6.27
C LEU A 468 0.21 -16.83 -4.77
N PHE A 469 -0.49 -15.76 -4.39
CA PHE A 469 -0.62 -15.34 -2.99
C PHE A 469 -1.99 -15.66 -2.36
N GLN A 470 -3.07 -15.78 -3.13
CA GLN A 470 -4.44 -15.73 -2.59
C GLN A 470 -4.76 -16.88 -1.63
N ALA A 471 -4.29 -18.11 -1.90
CA ALA A 471 -4.56 -19.25 -1.03
C ALA A 471 -3.99 -19.04 0.38
N THR A 472 -2.71 -18.69 0.47
CA THR A 472 -2.02 -18.42 1.74
C THR A 472 -2.60 -17.19 2.44
N TYR A 473 -2.90 -16.12 1.69
CA TYR A 473 -3.56 -14.93 2.23
C TYR A 473 -4.90 -15.26 2.88
N ASN A 474 -5.75 -16.06 2.20
CA ASN A 474 -7.05 -16.45 2.73
C ASN A 474 -6.91 -17.29 4.00
N ILE A 475 -5.97 -18.25 4.02
CA ILE A 475 -5.71 -19.08 5.20
C ILE A 475 -5.31 -18.20 6.40
N ILE A 476 -4.39 -17.26 6.21
CA ILE A 476 -3.94 -16.36 7.29
C ILE A 476 -5.08 -15.45 7.75
N THR A 477 -5.75 -14.77 6.82
CA THR A 477 -6.79 -13.79 7.17
C THR A 477 -8.05 -14.43 7.73
N GLN A 478 -8.34 -15.70 7.42
CA GLN A 478 -9.42 -16.45 8.05
C GLN A 478 -9.15 -16.72 9.53
N HIS A 479 -7.89 -16.95 9.92
CA HIS A 479 -7.53 -17.31 11.29
C HIS A 479 -7.13 -16.11 12.15
N VAL A 480 -6.45 -15.12 11.58
CA VAL A 480 -5.96 -13.92 12.27
C VAL A 480 -6.33 -12.62 11.54
N PRO A 481 -7.63 -12.35 11.30
CA PRO A 481 -8.10 -11.24 10.45
C PRO A 481 -7.73 -9.84 10.97
N SER A 482 -7.37 -9.71 12.24
CA SER A 482 -7.02 -8.42 12.86
C SER A 482 -5.58 -7.99 12.59
N LYS A 483 -4.67 -8.94 12.34
CA LYS A 483 -3.25 -8.67 12.16
C LYS A 483 -2.99 -8.05 10.77
N PRO A 484 -2.25 -6.92 10.68
CA PRO A 484 -1.80 -6.40 9.40
C PRO A 484 -0.81 -7.37 8.74
N MET A 485 -0.71 -7.32 7.41
CA MET A 485 0.19 -8.17 6.63
C MET A 485 1.20 -7.35 5.84
N VAL A 486 2.44 -7.83 5.74
CA VAL A 486 3.45 -7.34 4.78
C VAL A 486 3.77 -8.44 3.77
N LEU A 487 3.78 -8.12 2.48
CA LEU A 487 4.45 -9.01 1.53
C LEU A 487 5.95 -8.71 1.64
N ALA A 488 6.65 -9.53 2.42
CA ALA A 488 8.01 -9.23 2.86
C ALA A 488 9.03 -9.51 1.77
N GLU A 489 8.78 -10.52 0.93
CA GLU A 489 9.51 -10.70 -0.32
C GLU A 489 8.56 -10.94 -1.48
N VAL A 490 8.62 -10.06 -2.49
CA VAL A 490 7.85 -10.22 -3.74
C VAL A 490 8.76 -10.05 -4.94
N GLY A 491 8.69 -11.00 -5.87
CA GLY A 491 9.43 -10.93 -7.13
C GLY A 491 8.71 -11.63 -8.28
N SER A 492 8.99 -11.17 -9.50
CA SER A 492 8.62 -11.89 -10.73
C SER A 492 9.82 -11.93 -11.66
N THR A 493 10.08 -13.10 -12.23
CA THR A 493 11.07 -13.26 -13.29
C THR A 493 10.57 -12.59 -14.58
N ALA A 494 11.50 -12.17 -15.41
CA ALA A 494 11.35 -11.81 -16.80
C ALA A 494 11.75 -12.95 -17.76
N TYR A 495 12.16 -14.12 -17.24
CA TYR A 495 12.61 -15.28 -18.02
C TYR A 495 11.69 -16.50 -17.94
N GLY A 496 11.74 -17.33 -18.99
CA GLY A 496 11.14 -18.66 -19.03
C GLY A 496 10.06 -18.83 -20.10
N ALA A 497 9.67 -20.07 -20.34
CA ALA A 497 8.52 -20.39 -21.18
C ALA A 497 7.26 -19.66 -20.64
N ASN A 498 6.42 -19.18 -21.55
CA ASN A 498 5.21 -18.39 -21.27
C ASN A 498 5.42 -16.95 -20.76
N VAL A 499 6.66 -16.46 -20.67
CA VAL A 499 6.93 -15.04 -20.37
C VAL A 499 7.03 -14.25 -21.67
N THR A 500 6.05 -13.37 -21.91
CA THR A 500 6.12 -12.43 -23.04
C THR A 500 7.07 -11.28 -22.73
N ASN A 501 7.62 -10.62 -23.77
CA ASN A 501 8.35 -9.37 -23.57
C ASN A 501 7.42 -8.35 -22.87
N GLY A 502 7.86 -7.81 -21.74
CA GLY A 502 7.04 -6.95 -20.88
C GLY A 502 6.12 -7.69 -19.90
N GLY A 503 6.13 -9.03 -19.87
CA GLY A 503 5.32 -9.87 -18.99
C GLY A 503 5.52 -9.56 -17.50
N LYS A 504 6.77 -9.33 -17.06
CA LYS A 504 7.07 -8.87 -15.70
C LYS A 504 6.42 -7.52 -15.37
N GLY A 505 6.47 -6.56 -16.29
CA GLY A 505 5.82 -5.25 -16.10
C GLY A 505 4.30 -5.34 -16.04
N ARG A 506 3.70 -6.25 -16.83
CA ARG A 506 2.27 -6.55 -16.73
C ARG A 506 1.92 -7.19 -15.39
N TRP A 507 2.70 -8.19 -14.96
CA TRP A 507 2.52 -8.86 -13.67
C TRP A 507 2.59 -7.88 -12.49
N ILE A 508 3.55 -6.94 -12.51
CA ILE A 508 3.65 -5.86 -11.51
C ILE A 508 2.41 -4.96 -11.54
N SER A 509 1.91 -4.61 -12.73
CA SER A 509 0.69 -3.80 -12.85
C SER A 509 -0.52 -4.53 -12.26
N ASP A 510 -0.65 -5.83 -12.53
CA ASP A 510 -1.73 -6.67 -12.00
C ASP A 510 -1.58 -6.89 -10.48
N MET A 511 -0.36 -6.93 -9.93
CA MET A 511 -0.09 -6.93 -8.48
C MET A 511 -0.67 -5.70 -7.79
N PHE A 512 -0.39 -4.48 -8.29
CA PHE A 512 -0.91 -3.25 -7.68
C PHE A 512 -2.45 -3.18 -7.72
N VAL A 513 -3.06 -3.69 -8.80
CA VAL A 513 -4.52 -3.86 -8.87
C VAL A 513 -4.98 -4.82 -7.78
N ALA A 514 -4.38 -6.01 -7.71
CA ALA A 514 -4.77 -7.04 -6.76
C ALA A 514 -4.60 -6.59 -5.31
N LEU A 515 -3.53 -5.87 -4.96
CA LEU A 515 -3.32 -5.33 -3.61
C LEU A 515 -4.49 -4.45 -3.16
N ALA A 516 -5.01 -3.61 -4.07
CA ALA A 516 -6.16 -2.76 -3.77
C ALA A 516 -7.51 -3.51 -3.78
N THR A 517 -7.63 -4.62 -4.53
CA THR A 517 -8.91 -5.29 -4.77
C THR A 517 -9.14 -6.56 -3.96
N THR A 518 -8.09 -7.36 -3.80
CA THR A 518 -8.16 -8.76 -3.38
C THR A 518 -7.45 -8.99 -2.04
N PHE A 519 -6.51 -8.12 -1.67
CA PHE A 519 -5.66 -8.28 -0.48
C PHE A 519 -5.82 -7.14 0.54
N PRO A 520 -7.03 -6.86 1.08
CA PRO A 520 -7.30 -5.73 1.96
C PRO A 520 -6.55 -5.72 3.31
N ASN A 521 -5.92 -6.83 3.71
CA ASN A 521 -5.11 -6.90 4.94
C ASN A 521 -3.61 -6.64 4.71
N VAL A 522 -3.17 -6.41 3.47
CA VAL A 522 -1.76 -6.14 3.15
C VAL A 522 -1.46 -4.65 3.30
N TYR A 523 -0.68 -4.26 4.30
CA TYR A 523 -0.26 -2.87 4.57
C TYR A 523 1.23 -2.63 4.28
N GLY A 524 1.96 -3.66 3.83
CA GLY A 524 3.39 -3.59 3.51
C GLY A 524 3.70 -4.29 2.19
N LEU A 525 4.60 -3.71 1.38
CA LEU A 525 5.14 -4.31 0.16
C LEU A 525 6.65 -4.11 0.11
N SER A 526 7.42 -5.19 0.16
CA SER A 526 8.87 -5.17 -0.04
C SER A 526 9.21 -5.95 -1.31
N TRP A 527 9.70 -5.24 -2.33
CA TRP A 527 10.17 -5.87 -3.55
C TRP A 527 11.55 -6.50 -3.34
N PHE A 528 11.77 -7.71 -3.85
CA PHE A 528 13.09 -8.34 -3.78
C PHE A 528 13.96 -7.85 -4.94
N ASP A 529 14.60 -6.70 -4.78
CA ASP A 529 15.44 -6.05 -5.78
C ASP A 529 16.90 -6.52 -5.70
N HIS A 530 17.10 -7.83 -5.80
CA HIS A 530 18.41 -8.44 -5.56
C HIS A 530 18.83 -9.36 -6.70
N CYS A 531 20.04 -9.13 -7.21
CA CYS A 531 20.70 -9.99 -8.17
C CYS A 531 21.50 -11.10 -7.49
N GLY A 532 21.19 -12.36 -7.80
CA GLY A 532 21.96 -13.51 -7.30
C GLY A 532 22.11 -14.57 -8.38
N PHE A 533 23.34 -14.78 -8.87
CA PHE A 533 23.65 -15.84 -9.82
C PHE A 533 23.43 -17.21 -9.18
N GLY A 534 22.51 -18.03 -9.72
CA GLY A 534 22.36 -19.45 -9.38
C GLY A 534 21.93 -19.79 -7.94
N GLY A 535 21.83 -18.82 -7.04
CA GLY A 535 21.49 -19.02 -5.62
C GLY A 535 20.32 -18.18 -5.10
N GLY A 536 19.67 -17.37 -5.94
CA GLY A 536 18.45 -16.66 -5.56
C GLY A 536 17.22 -17.58 -5.46
N PRO A 537 16.09 -17.09 -4.92
CA PRO A 537 14.84 -17.84 -4.86
C PRO A 537 14.51 -18.50 -6.20
N GLY A 538 14.14 -19.78 -6.19
CA GLY A 538 13.82 -20.54 -7.41
C GLY A 538 14.96 -20.64 -8.45
N GLY A 539 16.21 -20.39 -8.05
CA GLY A 539 17.37 -20.40 -8.95
C GLY A 539 17.44 -19.22 -9.92
N ARG A 540 16.68 -18.14 -9.66
CA ARG A 540 16.60 -16.97 -10.52
C ARG A 540 17.46 -15.82 -10.00
N SER A 541 17.94 -14.99 -10.94
CA SER A 541 18.83 -13.85 -10.68
C SER A 541 18.24 -12.49 -11.10
N ASP A 542 17.05 -12.50 -11.72
CA ASP A 542 16.49 -11.38 -12.48
C ASP A 542 15.30 -10.72 -11.78
N TRP A 543 15.28 -10.81 -10.45
CA TRP A 543 14.29 -10.15 -9.61
C TRP A 543 14.31 -8.62 -9.67
N PRO A 544 15.44 -7.91 -9.88
CA PRO A 544 15.40 -6.45 -9.87
C PRO A 544 14.52 -5.83 -10.95
N LEU A 545 14.00 -4.65 -10.67
CA LEU A 545 13.10 -3.93 -11.57
C LEU A 545 13.84 -3.38 -12.79
N GLU A 546 15.09 -3.01 -12.59
CA GLU A 546 15.96 -2.30 -13.53
C GLU A 546 16.72 -3.20 -14.50
N VAL A 547 16.51 -4.51 -14.51
CA VAL A 547 17.19 -5.41 -15.45
C VAL A 547 16.35 -5.64 -16.72
N SER A 548 16.99 -5.73 -17.90
CA SER A 548 16.31 -6.02 -19.16
C SER A 548 16.27 -7.52 -19.49
N VAL A 549 15.33 -7.84 -20.38
CA VAL A 549 15.24 -9.08 -21.13
C VAL A 549 16.33 -9.14 -22.22
N SER A 550 17.53 -9.63 -21.89
CA SER A 550 18.41 -10.23 -22.92
C SER A 550 18.59 -11.71 -22.65
N ALA A 551 18.49 -12.52 -23.70
CA ALA A 551 18.44 -13.99 -23.67
C ALA A 551 19.72 -14.67 -23.14
N THR A 552 20.81 -13.93 -22.97
CA THR A 552 22.03 -14.42 -22.32
C THR A 552 22.00 -14.11 -20.84
N GLU A 553 21.70 -15.15 -20.06
CA GLU A 553 21.83 -15.18 -18.60
C GLU A 553 23.23 -14.68 -18.18
N GLY A 554 23.30 -13.77 -17.21
CA GLY A 554 24.53 -13.59 -16.43
C GLY A 554 25.11 -12.19 -16.27
N SER A 555 24.37 -11.10 -16.51
CA SER A 555 24.77 -9.80 -15.95
C SER A 555 23.55 -8.95 -15.59
N CYS A 556 23.44 -8.62 -14.31
CA CYS A 556 22.50 -7.59 -13.86
C CYS A 556 23.11 -6.22 -14.09
N THR A 557 22.83 -5.61 -15.25
CA THR A 557 23.13 -4.19 -15.44
C THR A 557 21.88 -3.39 -15.08
N ALA A 558 22.03 -2.45 -14.16
CA ALA A 558 20.93 -1.58 -13.73
C ALA A 558 20.58 -0.55 -14.82
N LEU A 559 19.49 -0.79 -15.56
CA LEU A 559 18.96 0.06 -16.63
C LEU A 559 17.90 1.03 -16.13
N THR A 560 17.59 2.04 -16.94
CA THR A 560 16.50 2.99 -16.66
C THR A 560 15.34 2.74 -17.62
N GLY A 561 14.11 2.82 -17.12
CA GLY A 561 12.91 2.80 -17.97
C GLY A 561 12.54 1.42 -18.53
N THR A 562 12.88 0.33 -17.83
CA THR A 562 12.39 -1.00 -18.21
C THR A 562 10.85 -1.06 -18.04
N PRO A 563 10.14 -1.96 -18.74
CA PRO A 563 8.70 -2.13 -18.54
C PRO A 563 8.33 -2.43 -17.08
N ALA A 564 9.20 -3.16 -16.36
CA ALA A 564 9.02 -3.48 -14.95
C ALA A 564 9.19 -2.25 -14.06
N SER A 565 10.26 -1.48 -14.25
CA SER A 565 10.52 -0.27 -13.46
C SER A 565 9.46 0.81 -13.69
N LEU A 566 8.99 0.99 -14.94
CA LEU A 566 7.89 1.90 -15.26
C LEU A 566 6.55 1.46 -14.65
N ALA A 567 6.26 0.16 -14.64
CA ALA A 567 5.05 -0.37 -14.00
C ALA A 567 5.10 -0.17 -12.48
N PHE A 568 6.24 -0.47 -11.85
CA PHE A 568 6.44 -0.29 -10.43
C PHE A 568 6.35 1.18 -10.03
N ALA A 569 7.05 2.07 -10.75
CA ALA A 569 6.99 3.52 -10.54
C ALA A 569 5.55 4.06 -10.60
N ARG A 570 4.74 3.60 -11.57
CA ARG A 570 3.32 3.98 -11.65
C ARG A 570 2.51 3.50 -10.45
N GLY A 571 2.78 2.28 -9.97
CA GLY A 571 2.13 1.72 -8.79
C GLY A 571 2.45 2.51 -7.53
N VAL A 572 3.73 2.64 -7.19
CA VAL A 572 4.15 3.33 -5.98
C VAL A 572 3.97 4.84 -6.06
N ALA A 573 3.77 5.46 -7.22
CA ALA A 573 3.47 6.89 -7.33
C ALA A 573 2.17 7.29 -6.60
N ALA A 574 1.24 6.35 -6.41
CA ALA A 574 0.01 6.56 -5.68
C ALA A 574 0.27 7.09 -4.25
N THR A 575 -0.53 8.06 -3.79
CA THR A 575 -0.29 8.79 -2.53
C THR A 575 -0.44 7.91 -1.28
N ASN A 576 -1.17 6.81 -1.40
CA ASN A 576 -1.34 5.83 -0.33
C ASN A 576 -0.09 4.94 -0.13
N TYR A 577 0.83 4.85 -1.10
CA TYR A 577 2.15 4.26 -0.87
C TYR A 577 3.04 5.31 -0.21
N LYS A 578 3.35 5.15 1.07
CA LYS A 578 3.93 6.23 1.88
C LYS A 578 5.42 6.39 1.64
N SER A 579 5.91 7.62 1.71
CA SER A 579 7.35 7.91 1.57
C SER A 579 8.07 7.89 2.92
N ASN A 580 9.35 8.26 2.94
CA ASN A 580 10.29 8.20 4.07
C ASN A 580 10.03 9.28 5.15
N SER A 581 8.85 9.26 5.76
CA SER A 581 8.41 10.27 6.74
C SER A 581 8.45 9.77 8.19
N TYR A 582 9.24 8.73 8.49
CA TYR A 582 9.14 7.98 9.74
C TYR A 582 10.24 8.26 10.75
N SER A 583 11.05 9.30 10.61
CA SER A 583 12.15 9.58 11.56
C SER A 583 11.64 9.81 12.99
N GLY A 584 10.44 10.39 13.13
CA GLY A 584 9.73 10.58 14.39
C GLY A 584 8.88 9.39 14.88
N LEU A 585 8.86 8.25 14.17
CA LEU A 585 8.10 7.07 14.61
C LEU A 585 8.71 6.50 15.90
N THR A 586 7.88 6.43 16.95
CA THR A 586 8.28 5.99 18.30
C THR A 586 7.47 4.82 18.84
N THR A 587 6.31 4.56 18.24
CA THR A 587 5.37 3.50 18.63
C THR A 587 5.84 2.12 18.16
N SER A 588 5.76 1.13 19.04
CA SER A 588 5.91 -0.29 18.76
C SER A 588 4.78 -1.04 19.51
N PRO A 589 4.08 -2.00 18.88
CA PRO A 589 4.24 -2.42 17.49
C PRO A 589 3.98 -1.31 16.48
N ILE A 590 4.67 -1.34 15.34
CA ILE A 590 4.55 -0.34 14.29
C ILE A 590 3.09 -0.37 13.79
N PRO A 591 2.38 0.76 13.80
CA PRO A 591 0.97 0.81 13.41
C PRO A 591 0.81 0.60 11.91
N LYS A 592 -0.43 0.37 11.46
CA LYS A 592 -0.77 0.50 10.04
C LYS A 592 -0.43 1.95 9.57
N PRO A 593 0.07 2.12 8.34
CA PRO A 593 0.56 3.40 7.78
C PRO A 593 -0.49 4.50 7.52
#